data_AF-A0A6G0WQN0-F1
#
_entry.id   AF-A0A6G0WQN0-F1
#
_cell.length_a   1.000
_cell.length_b   1.000
_cell.length_c   1.000
_cell.angle_alpha   90.00
_cell.angle_beta   90.00
_cell.angle_gamma   90.00
#
_symmetry.space_group_name_H-M   'P 1'
#
loop_
_entity.id
_entity.type
_entity.pdbx_description
1 polymer ?
#
loop_
_entity_poly.entity_id
_entity_poly.type
_entity_poly.pdbx_seq_one_letter_code
_entity_poly.pdbx_strand_id
1 'polypeptide(L)'
;MDEEETTQMQDQEEGQVVYKNMTFKDRKSCTTFLQDFVLSQGKRLVVDKKASGGKSVIFRCSSPTPCSFEVRVLKSKKKNVHGYFVSSCVLEHHGCTGHARPTCRQISELEVTQAAVTANPKASARSLIGQVRQTNAIECSQRMMYRVQTKITEENLGDYENNFKKVESLLEEFERANPGSRQVFERDHEGRYKRAFLSNPLTVAVDYSLR
;
A
#
# COMPACT_ATOMS: atom_id res chain seq x y z
N MET A 1 -24.56 37.26 -30.44
CA MET A 1 -24.89 35.82 -30.49
C MET A 1 -23.55 35.21 -30.79
N ASP A 2 -22.73 35.07 -29.77
CA ASP A 2 -21.30 34.81 -29.91
C ASP A 2 -20.90 33.88 -28.78
N GLU A 3 -20.27 32.80 -29.20
CA GLU A 3 -20.22 31.49 -28.55
C GLU A 3 -19.23 31.48 -27.38
N GLU A 4 -19.66 30.89 -26.26
CA GLU A 4 -18.82 30.58 -25.10
C GLU A 4 -17.87 29.42 -25.44
N GLU A 5 -16.61 29.75 -25.76
CA GLU A 5 -15.56 28.74 -25.87
C GLU A 5 -15.09 28.32 -24.47
N THR A 6 -15.75 27.31 -23.93
CA THR A 6 -15.41 26.69 -22.63
C THR A 6 -14.18 25.81 -22.82
N THR A 7 -12.99 26.35 -22.55
CA THR A 7 -11.74 25.57 -22.52
C THR A 7 -11.73 24.67 -21.29
N GLN A 8 -12.02 23.39 -21.46
CA GLN A 8 -11.81 22.36 -20.44
C GLN A 8 -10.31 22.08 -20.31
N MET A 9 -9.70 22.62 -19.26
CA MET A 9 -8.38 22.16 -18.80
C MET A 9 -8.54 20.76 -18.22
N GLN A 10 -8.14 19.75 -18.99
CA GLN A 10 -7.94 18.40 -18.46
C GLN A 10 -6.63 18.38 -17.68
N ASP A 11 -6.74 18.27 -16.36
CA ASP A 11 -5.61 17.95 -15.48
C ASP A 11 -4.99 16.63 -15.94
N GLN A 12 -3.86 16.72 -16.64
CA GLN A 12 -3.01 15.58 -16.93
C GLN A 12 -2.30 15.21 -15.64
N GLU A 13 -2.80 14.18 -14.94
CA GLU A 13 -2.05 13.48 -13.90
C GLU A 13 -0.66 13.14 -14.45
N GLU A 14 0.40 13.51 -13.72
CA GLU A 14 1.79 13.21 -14.07
C GLU A 14 1.98 11.69 -14.24
N GLY A 15 1.78 11.21 -15.45
CA GLY A 15 1.83 9.80 -15.77
C GLY A 15 3.23 9.26 -15.54
N GLN A 16 3.32 8.17 -14.78
CA GLN A 16 4.54 7.40 -14.60
C GLN A 16 5.13 7.07 -15.99
N VAL A 17 6.42 7.36 -16.24
CA VAL A 17 7.06 7.12 -17.55
C VAL A 17 8.04 5.95 -17.47
N VAL A 18 8.07 5.11 -18.51
CA VAL A 18 9.06 4.04 -18.70
C VAL A 18 9.95 4.39 -19.88
N TYR A 19 11.27 4.25 -19.74
CA TYR A 19 12.22 4.49 -20.83
C TYR A 19 13.44 3.56 -20.74
N LYS A 20 14.16 3.44 -21.86
CA LYS A 20 15.37 2.61 -21.96
C LYS A 20 16.48 3.13 -21.04
N ASN A 21 17.23 2.21 -20.43
CA ASN A 21 18.26 2.45 -19.41
C ASN A 21 17.74 2.93 -18.04
N MET A 22 16.43 3.03 -17.83
CA MET A 22 15.87 3.26 -16.50
C MET A 22 16.33 2.16 -15.54
N THR A 23 16.84 2.52 -14.36
CA THR A 23 17.45 1.60 -13.40
C THR A 23 16.60 1.38 -12.15
N PHE A 24 16.71 0.19 -11.58
CA PHE A 24 16.02 -0.22 -10.36
C PHE A 24 16.99 -0.92 -9.42
N LYS A 25 16.78 -0.74 -8.11
CA LYS A 25 17.58 -1.40 -7.06
C LYS A 25 17.48 -2.92 -7.12
N ASP A 26 16.27 -3.43 -7.36
CA ASP A 26 16.00 -4.87 -7.39
C ASP A 26 14.88 -5.22 -8.37
N ARG A 27 14.63 -6.52 -8.53
CA ARG A 27 13.58 -7.03 -9.42
C ARG A 27 12.18 -6.66 -8.93
N LYS A 28 11.99 -6.58 -7.61
CA LYS A 28 10.68 -6.36 -6.98
C LYS A 28 10.22 -4.94 -7.26
N SER A 29 11.05 -3.94 -6.93
CA SER A 29 10.84 -2.52 -7.24
C SER A 29 10.57 -2.28 -8.73
N CYS A 30 11.34 -2.92 -9.62
CA CYS A 30 11.07 -2.86 -11.05
C CYS A 30 9.70 -3.43 -11.43
N THR A 31 9.35 -4.61 -10.89
CA THR A 31 8.05 -5.26 -11.17
C THR A 31 6.89 -4.41 -10.68
N THR A 32 7.00 -3.87 -9.47
CA THR A 32 6.03 -2.96 -8.84
C THR A 32 5.82 -1.72 -9.70
N PHE A 33 6.91 -1.04 -10.08
CA PHE A 33 6.85 0.15 -10.92
C PHE A 33 6.17 -0.11 -12.26
N LEU A 34 6.56 -1.18 -12.96
CA LEU A 34 5.96 -1.52 -14.25
C LEU A 34 4.50 -1.96 -14.12
N GLN A 35 4.12 -2.60 -13.01
CA GLN A 35 2.72 -2.96 -12.75
C GLN A 35 1.84 -1.73 -12.56
N ASP A 36 2.35 -0.69 -11.91
CA ASP A 36 1.62 0.58 -11.70
C ASP A 36 1.48 1.35 -13.01
N PHE A 37 2.57 1.44 -13.78
CA PHE A 37 2.56 2.01 -15.13
C PHE A 37 1.53 1.36 -16.06
N VAL A 38 1.50 0.02 -16.13
CA VAL A 38 0.54 -0.68 -17.00
C VAL A 38 -0.88 -0.64 -16.44
N LEU A 39 -1.05 -0.50 -15.12
CA LEU A 39 -2.36 -0.33 -14.52
C LEU A 39 -2.97 1.04 -14.85
N SER A 40 -2.17 2.11 -14.87
CA SER A 40 -2.67 3.45 -15.28
C SER A 40 -3.12 3.47 -16.74
N GLN A 41 -2.59 2.58 -17.58
CA GLN A 41 -3.05 2.34 -18.95
C GLN A 41 -4.31 1.45 -19.03
N GLY A 42 -4.90 1.06 -17.88
CA GLY A 42 -6.07 0.20 -17.82
C GLY A 42 -5.79 -1.26 -18.21
N LYS A 43 -4.53 -1.71 -18.14
CA LYS A 43 -4.09 -3.05 -18.53
C LYS A 43 -3.48 -3.80 -17.35
N ARG A 44 -3.03 -5.04 -17.59
CA ARG A 44 -2.37 -5.88 -16.59
C ARG A 44 -1.03 -6.35 -17.09
N LEU A 45 0.02 -6.17 -16.29
CA LEU A 45 1.34 -6.70 -16.57
C LEU A 45 1.53 -8.11 -15.99
N VAL A 46 2.17 -8.99 -16.75
CA VAL A 46 2.64 -10.31 -16.30
C VAL A 46 4.08 -10.55 -16.73
N VAL A 47 4.79 -11.39 -15.98
CA VAL A 47 6.12 -11.87 -16.37
C VAL A 47 5.95 -13.04 -17.34
N ASP A 48 6.57 -12.96 -18.51
CA ASP A 48 6.70 -14.11 -19.41
C ASP A 48 7.74 -15.07 -18.83
N LYS A 49 7.28 -16.09 -18.11
CA LYS A 49 8.14 -17.09 -17.46
C LYS A 49 8.91 -17.95 -18.47
N LYS A 50 8.41 -18.11 -19.70
CA LYS A 50 9.06 -18.95 -20.73
C LYS A 50 10.21 -18.19 -21.39
N ALA A 51 10.01 -16.91 -21.64
CA ALA A 51 11.01 -16.06 -22.28
C ALA A 51 11.98 -15.38 -21.28
N SER A 52 11.66 -15.41 -19.98
CA SER A 52 12.53 -14.92 -18.91
C SER A 52 13.57 -15.95 -18.47
N GLY A 53 14.74 -15.48 -18.04
CA GLY A 53 15.80 -16.27 -17.43
C GLY A 53 16.40 -15.56 -16.20
N GLY A 54 17.45 -16.13 -15.61
CA GLY A 54 18.00 -15.63 -14.34
C GLY A 54 18.53 -14.18 -14.38
N LYS A 55 19.04 -13.72 -15.53
CA LYS A 55 19.60 -12.36 -15.71
C LYS A 55 18.74 -11.44 -16.58
N SER A 56 17.65 -11.96 -17.16
CA SER A 56 16.78 -11.26 -18.11
C SER A 56 15.33 -11.56 -17.78
N VAL A 57 14.56 -10.53 -17.46
CA VAL A 57 13.13 -10.65 -17.17
C VAL A 57 12.36 -9.93 -18.26
N ILE A 58 11.37 -10.60 -18.83
CA ILE A 58 10.50 -10.04 -19.87
C ILE A 58 9.10 -9.90 -19.28
N PHE A 59 8.58 -8.69 -19.36
CA PHE A 59 7.22 -8.36 -18.96
C PHE A 59 6.36 -8.13 -20.19
N ARG A 60 5.12 -8.62 -20.16
CA ARG A 60 4.16 -8.51 -21.25
C ARG A 60 2.78 -8.18 -20.72
N CYS A 61 1.93 -7.63 -21.59
CA CYS A 61 0.52 -7.48 -21.30
C CYS A 61 -0.15 -8.85 -21.10
N SER A 62 -0.95 -8.98 -20.05
CA SER A 62 -1.84 -10.11 -19.86
C SER A 62 -3.12 -9.86 -20.65
N SER A 63 -3.14 -10.36 -21.88
CA SER A 63 -4.31 -10.30 -22.75
C SER A 63 -4.61 -11.69 -23.31
N PRO A 64 -5.89 -12.03 -23.55
CA PRO A 64 -6.25 -13.22 -24.31
C PRO A 64 -5.77 -13.16 -25.76
N THR A 65 -5.66 -11.98 -26.35
CA THR A 65 -5.18 -11.77 -27.72
C THR A 65 -3.71 -11.34 -27.74
N PRO A 66 -2.99 -11.55 -28.87
CA PRO A 66 -1.62 -11.10 -29.01
C PRO A 66 -1.47 -9.59 -28.76
N CYS A 67 -0.41 -9.20 -28.06
CA CYS A 67 -0.12 -7.81 -27.72
C CYS A 67 1.34 -7.48 -28.04
N SER A 68 1.58 -6.32 -28.65
CA SER A 68 2.93 -5.80 -28.92
C SER A 68 3.70 -5.34 -27.69
N PHE A 69 2.99 -5.08 -26.58
CA PHE A 69 3.60 -4.56 -25.35
C PHE A 69 4.64 -5.54 -24.80
N GLU A 70 5.89 -5.09 -24.69
CA GLU A 70 6.98 -5.85 -24.09
C GLU A 70 7.98 -4.91 -23.39
N VAL A 71 8.33 -5.22 -22.14
CA VAL A 71 9.44 -4.57 -21.44
C VAL A 71 10.47 -5.61 -21.04
N ARG A 72 11.70 -5.45 -21.51
CA ARG A 72 12.82 -6.32 -21.18
C ARG A 72 13.73 -5.64 -20.17
N VAL A 73 13.99 -6.35 -19.08
CA VAL A 73 14.80 -5.87 -17.97
C VAL A 73 15.98 -6.81 -17.76
N LEU A 74 17.18 -6.26 -17.69
CA LEU A 74 18.41 -7.01 -17.49
C LEU A 74 19.01 -6.70 -16.12
N LYS A 75 19.65 -7.71 -15.51
CA LYS A 75 20.48 -7.50 -14.32
C LYS A 75 21.78 -6.79 -14.73
N SER A 76 22.18 -5.77 -13.98
CA SER A 76 23.45 -5.06 -14.18
C SER A 76 24.63 -6.03 -14.17
N LYS A 77 25.55 -5.84 -15.11
CA LYS A 77 26.83 -6.57 -15.21
C LYS A 77 28.01 -5.77 -14.64
N LYS A 78 27.81 -4.51 -14.26
CA LYS A 78 28.88 -3.65 -13.74
C LYS A 78 29.37 -4.21 -12.40
N LYS A 79 30.69 -4.29 -12.21
CA LYS A 79 31.31 -4.70 -10.94
C LYS A 79 30.77 -3.80 -9.82
N ASN A 80 30.34 -4.40 -8.70
CA ASN A 80 29.80 -3.73 -7.50
C ASN A 80 28.50 -2.92 -7.70
N VAL A 81 27.83 -3.03 -8.84
CA VAL A 81 26.51 -2.39 -9.04
C VAL A 81 25.45 -3.48 -9.09
N HIS A 82 24.79 -3.68 -7.95
CA HIS A 82 23.59 -4.50 -7.88
C HIS A 82 22.40 -3.67 -8.38
N GLY A 83 21.69 -4.20 -9.36
CA GLY A 83 20.52 -3.52 -9.92
C GLY A 83 20.00 -4.17 -11.17
N TYR A 84 18.88 -3.65 -11.63
CA TYR A 84 18.20 -4.02 -12.86
C TYR A 84 18.02 -2.78 -13.72
N PHE A 85 17.98 -2.93 -15.03
CA PHE A 85 17.71 -1.81 -15.93
C PHE A 85 16.86 -2.23 -17.12
N VAL A 86 16.05 -1.31 -17.63
CA VAL A 86 15.25 -1.51 -18.84
C VAL A 86 16.19 -1.54 -20.04
N SER A 87 16.34 -2.71 -20.67
CA SER A 87 17.17 -2.86 -21.86
C SER A 87 16.42 -2.47 -23.14
N SER A 88 15.13 -2.75 -23.19
CA SER A 88 14.25 -2.39 -24.31
C SER A 88 12.81 -2.33 -23.82
N CYS A 89 11.99 -1.47 -24.43
CA CYS A 89 10.58 -1.33 -24.12
C CYS A 89 9.78 -0.98 -25.36
N VAL A 90 8.69 -1.71 -25.58
CA VAL A 90 7.58 -1.38 -26.48
C VAL A 90 6.37 -1.16 -25.56
N LEU A 91 5.93 0.09 -25.45
CA LEU A 91 4.94 0.52 -24.46
C LEU A 91 3.53 0.62 -25.03
N GLU A 92 3.40 0.52 -26.35
CA GLU A 92 2.11 0.58 -27.03
C GLU A 92 1.42 -0.78 -27.02
N HIS A 93 0.12 -0.74 -26.78
CA HIS A 93 -0.76 -1.90 -26.70
C HIS A 93 -1.52 -2.11 -28.01
N HIS A 94 -0.92 -2.82 -28.97
CA HIS A 94 -1.57 -3.15 -30.24
C HIS A 94 -2.19 -4.56 -30.21
N GLY A 95 -3.45 -4.68 -30.63
CA GLY A 95 -4.15 -5.96 -30.80
C GLY A 95 -4.69 -6.60 -29.52
N CYS A 96 -4.54 -5.96 -28.36
CA CYS A 96 -4.86 -6.56 -27.07
C CYS A 96 -6.27 -6.22 -26.54
N THR A 97 -7.00 -7.24 -26.08
CA THR A 97 -8.30 -7.12 -25.39
C THR A 97 -8.17 -7.30 -23.87
N GLY A 98 -6.95 -7.20 -23.34
CA GLY A 98 -6.69 -7.33 -21.91
C GLY A 98 -7.31 -6.15 -21.13
N HIS A 99 -7.79 -6.44 -19.92
CA HIS A 99 -8.34 -5.44 -18.98
C HIS A 99 -7.47 -5.35 -17.73
N ALA A 100 -7.58 -4.22 -17.03
CA ALA A 100 -6.99 -4.00 -15.72
C ALA A 100 -7.38 -5.13 -14.76
N ARG A 101 -6.38 -5.66 -14.05
CA ARG A 101 -6.57 -6.56 -12.91
C ARG A 101 -5.57 -6.16 -11.85
N PRO A 102 -5.89 -5.15 -11.04
CA PRO A 102 -4.98 -4.64 -10.03
C PRO A 102 -4.64 -5.72 -9.00
N THR A 103 -3.47 -5.57 -8.42
CA THR A 103 -3.01 -6.39 -7.29
C THR A 103 -3.63 -5.90 -5.98
N CYS A 104 -3.61 -6.73 -4.93
CA CYS A 104 -4.02 -6.33 -3.59
C CYS A 104 -3.28 -5.06 -3.14
N ARG A 105 -1.97 -4.97 -3.43
CA ARG A 105 -1.15 -3.79 -3.14
C ARG A 105 -1.72 -2.53 -3.79
N GLN A 106 -1.98 -2.58 -5.10
CA GLN A 106 -2.47 -1.42 -5.84
C GLN A 106 -3.82 -0.93 -5.30
N ILE A 107 -4.76 -1.83 -5.00
CA ILE A 107 -6.04 -1.42 -4.42
C ILE A 107 -5.86 -0.83 -3.02
N SER A 108 -4.97 -1.40 -2.20
CA SER A 108 -4.69 -0.88 -0.85
C SER A 108 -4.01 0.49 -0.82
N GLU A 109 -3.37 0.88 -1.91
CA GLU A 109 -2.69 2.18 -2.04
C GLU A 109 -3.62 3.27 -2.61
N LEU A 110 -4.83 2.92 -3.07
CA LEU A 110 -5.81 3.91 -3.51
C LEU A 110 -6.35 4.69 -2.31
N GLU A 111 -6.38 6.01 -2.42
CA GLU A 111 -6.88 6.92 -1.37
C GLU A 111 -8.32 6.59 -0.96
N VAL A 112 -9.21 6.34 -1.93
CA VAL A 112 -10.60 5.96 -1.65
C VAL A 112 -10.70 4.69 -0.80
N THR A 113 -9.85 3.71 -1.08
CA THR A 113 -9.84 2.45 -0.33
C THR A 113 -9.32 2.68 1.08
N GLN A 114 -8.21 3.41 1.22
CA GLN A 114 -7.63 3.72 2.53
C GLN A 114 -8.60 4.51 3.39
N ALA A 115 -9.21 5.57 2.86
CA ALA A 115 -10.18 6.39 3.57
C ALA A 115 -11.38 5.56 4.03
N ALA A 116 -11.96 4.74 3.13
CA ALA A 116 -13.13 3.93 3.43
C ALA A 116 -12.86 2.85 4.50
N VAL A 117 -11.73 2.13 4.39
CA VAL A 117 -11.37 1.10 5.36
C VAL A 117 -10.96 1.70 6.71
N THR A 118 -10.26 2.83 6.71
CA THR A 118 -9.88 3.52 7.95
C THR A 118 -11.10 4.06 8.69
N ALA A 119 -12.07 4.64 7.97
CA ALA A 119 -13.31 5.15 8.55
C ALA A 119 -14.18 4.02 9.13
N ASN A 120 -14.23 2.86 8.45
CA ASN A 120 -14.95 1.70 8.94
C ASN A 120 -14.26 0.38 8.53
N PRO A 121 -13.42 -0.20 9.40
CA PRO A 121 -12.73 -1.46 9.13
C PRO A 121 -13.66 -2.65 8.94
N LYS A 122 -14.93 -2.55 9.37
CA LYS A 122 -15.96 -3.60 9.23
C LYS A 122 -16.91 -3.34 8.06
N ALA A 123 -16.61 -2.37 7.19
CA ALA A 123 -17.41 -2.11 6.01
C ALA A 123 -17.57 -3.36 5.13
N SER A 124 -18.74 -3.52 4.51
CA SER A 124 -18.99 -4.67 3.65
C SER A 124 -18.13 -4.61 2.38
N ALA A 125 -17.58 -5.74 1.96
CA ALA A 125 -16.76 -5.84 0.75
C ALA A 125 -17.50 -5.30 -0.49
N ARG A 126 -18.82 -5.49 -0.58
CA ARG A 126 -19.64 -4.99 -1.69
C ARG A 126 -19.68 -3.46 -1.73
N SER A 127 -19.76 -2.81 -0.57
CA SER A 127 -19.74 -1.34 -0.48
C SER A 127 -18.38 -0.79 -0.92
N LEU A 128 -17.29 -1.37 -0.39
CA LEU A 128 -15.92 -0.97 -0.75
C LEU A 128 -15.63 -1.15 -2.25
N ILE A 129 -16.07 -2.26 -2.84
CA ILE A 129 -15.95 -2.49 -4.29
C ILE A 129 -16.71 -1.41 -5.08
N GLY A 130 -17.92 -1.05 -4.63
CA GLY A 130 -18.71 0.01 -5.27
C GLY A 130 -17.97 1.35 -5.30
N GLN A 131 -17.33 1.73 -4.18
CA GLN A 131 -16.57 2.98 -4.07
C GLN A 131 -15.33 3.00 -4.97
N VAL A 132 -14.55 1.90 -4.98
CA VAL A 132 -13.38 1.75 -5.86
C VAL A 132 -13.78 1.79 -7.33
N ARG A 133 -14.88 1.12 -7.69
CA ARG A 133 -15.40 1.13 -9.07
C ARG A 133 -15.86 2.53 -9.49
N GLN A 134 -16.56 3.24 -8.61
CA GLN A 134 -17.09 4.57 -8.91
C GLN A 134 -15.98 5.61 -9.07
N THR A 135 -14.91 5.51 -8.25
CA THR A 135 -13.84 6.52 -8.20
C THR A 135 -12.74 6.24 -9.21
N ASN A 136 -12.34 4.98 -9.37
CA ASN A 136 -11.16 4.62 -10.17
C ASN A 136 -11.49 3.76 -11.40
N ALA A 137 -12.76 3.46 -11.68
CA ALA A 137 -13.20 2.56 -12.76
C ALA A 137 -12.53 1.17 -12.72
N ILE A 138 -12.14 0.72 -11.53
CA ILE A 138 -11.44 -0.54 -11.29
C ILE A 138 -12.41 -1.62 -10.82
N GLU A 139 -12.36 -2.78 -11.48
CA GLU A 139 -13.09 -3.97 -11.07
C GLU A 139 -12.22 -4.86 -10.16
N CYS A 140 -12.80 -5.33 -9.05
CA CYS A 140 -12.14 -6.27 -8.16
C CYS A 140 -13.13 -7.25 -7.52
N SER A 141 -12.65 -8.44 -7.15
CA SER A 141 -13.48 -9.48 -6.55
C SER A 141 -13.65 -9.25 -5.04
N GLN A 142 -14.74 -9.79 -4.47
CA GLN A 142 -14.96 -9.76 -3.01
C GLN A 142 -13.79 -10.35 -2.22
N ARG A 143 -13.25 -11.49 -2.68
CA ARG A 143 -12.08 -12.11 -2.05
C ARG A 143 -10.85 -11.20 -2.08
N MET A 144 -10.65 -10.43 -3.16
CA MET A 144 -9.57 -9.43 -3.21
C MET A 144 -9.83 -8.32 -2.20
N MET A 145 -11.06 -7.80 -2.14
CA MET A 145 -11.41 -6.71 -1.25
C MET A 145 -11.25 -7.08 0.23
N TYR A 146 -11.61 -8.30 0.63
CA TYR A 146 -11.31 -8.76 2.00
C TYR A 146 -9.82 -8.74 2.31
N ARG A 147 -8.97 -9.19 1.37
CA ARG A 147 -7.51 -9.16 1.57
C ARG A 147 -6.97 -7.73 1.67
N VAL A 148 -7.54 -6.81 0.90
CA VAL A 148 -7.19 -5.39 0.93
C VAL A 148 -7.60 -4.77 2.27
N GLN A 149 -8.81 -5.05 2.73
CA GLN A 149 -9.32 -4.60 4.02
C GLN A 149 -8.46 -5.12 5.17
N THR A 150 -8.14 -6.42 5.18
CA THR A 150 -7.22 -7.02 6.17
C THR A 150 -5.87 -6.32 6.13
N LYS A 151 -5.29 -6.13 4.94
CA LYS A 151 -3.98 -5.49 4.79
C LYS A 151 -3.98 -4.06 5.36
N ILE A 152 -4.93 -3.21 4.97
CA ILE A 152 -5.01 -1.82 5.46
C ILE A 152 -5.27 -1.81 6.98
N THR A 153 -6.15 -2.69 7.44
CA THR A 153 -6.46 -2.81 8.87
C THR A 153 -5.22 -3.19 9.67
N GLU A 154 -4.45 -4.19 9.23
CA GLU A 154 -3.18 -4.59 9.84
C GLU A 154 -2.12 -3.49 9.78
N GLU A 155 -2.02 -2.76 8.66
CA GLU A 155 -1.08 -1.65 8.49
C GLU A 155 -1.41 -0.46 9.41
N ASN A 156 -2.70 -0.13 9.57
CA ASN A 156 -3.15 1.01 10.37
C ASN A 156 -3.26 0.70 11.86
N LEU A 157 -3.74 -0.50 12.19
CA LEU A 157 -3.94 -0.93 13.57
C LEU A 157 -2.64 -1.52 14.17
N GLY A 158 -1.71 -1.96 13.32
CA GLY A 158 -0.60 -2.77 13.77
C GLY A 158 -1.08 -4.00 14.54
N ASP A 159 -0.18 -4.57 15.34
CA ASP A 159 -0.50 -5.68 16.22
C ASP A 159 -1.07 -5.17 17.56
N TYR A 160 -2.21 -4.46 17.52
CA TYR A 160 -2.83 -3.93 18.74
C TYR A 160 -3.06 -5.01 19.78
N GLU A 161 -3.48 -6.22 19.38
CA GLU A 161 -3.64 -7.32 20.33
C GLU A 161 -2.34 -7.66 21.05
N ASN A 162 -1.20 -7.77 20.36
CA ASN A 162 0.07 -8.03 21.03
C ASN A 162 0.63 -6.81 21.77
N ASN A 163 0.30 -5.59 21.34
CA ASN A 163 0.69 -4.37 22.03
C ASN A 163 -0.09 -4.18 23.34
N PHE A 164 -1.41 -4.40 23.33
CA PHE A 164 -2.27 -4.32 24.53
C PHE A 164 -2.00 -5.44 25.53
N LYS A 165 -1.52 -6.62 25.10
CA LYS A 165 -1.04 -7.67 26.00
C LYS A 165 0.10 -7.21 26.91
N LYS A 166 0.91 -6.24 26.48
CA LYS A 166 2.06 -5.74 27.25
C LYS A 166 1.70 -4.58 28.18
N VAL A 167 0.56 -3.92 27.98
CA VAL A 167 0.19 -2.72 28.74
C VAL A 167 0.09 -3.04 30.23
N GLU A 168 -0.53 -4.16 30.60
CA GLU A 168 -0.64 -4.59 32.00
C GLU A 168 0.74 -4.80 32.63
N SER A 169 1.61 -5.61 31.98
CA SER A 169 2.98 -5.85 32.49
C SER A 169 3.82 -4.59 32.58
N LEU A 170 3.66 -3.64 31.66
CA LEU A 170 4.40 -2.37 31.67
C LEU A 170 3.93 -1.46 32.81
N LEU A 171 2.63 -1.46 33.12
CA LEU A 171 2.08 -0.69 34.24
C LEU A 171 2.54 -1.28 35.58
N GLU A 172 2.58 -2.60 35.71
CA GLU A 172 3.12 -3.29 36.89
C GLU A 172 4.61 -3.00 37.08
N GLU A 173 5.40 -3.02 35.99
CA GLU A 173 6.82 -2.71 36.03
C GLU A 173 7.06 -1.24 36.40
N PHE A 174 6.24 -0.33 35.87
CA PHE A 174 6.28 1.08 36.23
C PHE A 174 6.00 1.31 37.71
N GLU A 175 4.97 0.67 38.27
CA GLU A 175 4.65 0.76 39.70
C GLU A 175 5.79 0.25 40.57
N ARG A 176 6.40 -0.88 40.18
CA ARG A 176 7.55 -1.46 40.86
C ARG A 176 8.78 -0.54 40.85
N ALA A 177 9.03 0.12 39.71
CA ALA A 177 10.17 1.02 39.54
C ALA A 177 9.97 2.39 40.22
N ASN A 178 8.71 2.79 40.48
CA ASN A 178 8.37 4.10 41.04
C ASN A 178 7.53 3.93 42.32
N PRO A 179 8.15 3.65 43.47
CA PRO A 179 7.44 3.50 44.74
C PRO A 179 6.59 4.74 45.04
N GLY A 180 5.29 4.54 45.26
CA GLY A 180 4.31 5.61 45.48
C GLY A 180 3.42 5.92 44.28
N SER A 181 3.79 5.48 43.07
CA SER A 181 2.86 5.44 41.94
C SER A 181 1.78 4.38 42.14
N ARG A 182 0.65 4.55 41.43
CA ARG A 182 -0.46 3.60 41.41
C ARG A 182 -0.94 3.41 39.98
N GLN A 183 -1.23 2.17 39.62
CA GLN A 183 -1.89 1.84 38.36
C GLN A 183 -3.21 1.13 38.59
N VAL A 184 -4.12 1.28 37.65
CA VAL A 184 -5.35 0.47 37.56
C VAL A 184 -5.47 0.02 36.11
N PHE A 185 -5.54 -1.28 35.90
CA PHE A 185 -5.77 -1.88 34.59
C PHE A 185 -7.10 -2.64 34.62
N GLU A 186 -7.97 -2.37 33.66
CA GLU A 186 -9.26 -3.04 33.55
C GLU A 186 -9.42 -3.74 32.20
N ARG A 187 -10.02 -4.93 32.26
CA ARG A 187 -10.49 -5.69 31.11
C ARG A 187 -12.03 -5.68 31.06
N ASP A 188 -12.58 -5.84 29.87
CA ASP A 188 -14.02 -6.07 29.69
C ASP A 188 -14.40 -7.53 30.02
N HIS A 189 -15.69 -7.85 29.90
CA HIS A 189 -16.24 -9.19 30.14
C HIS A 189 -15.76 -10.25 29.13
N GLU A 190 -15.17 -9.83 28.01
CA GLU A 190 -14.56 -10.70 27.00
C GLU A 190 -13.03 -10.79 27.20
N GLY A 191 -12.48 -10.20 28.26
CA GLY A 191 -11.05 -10.23 28.58
C GLY A 191 -10.18 -9.25 27.77
N ARG A 192 -10.79 -8.35 26.99
CA ARG A 192 -10.10 -7.33 26.18
C ARG A 192 -9.75 -6.10 27.01
N TYR A 193 -8.75 -5.35 26.58
CA TYR A 193 -8.40 -4.07 27.19
C TYR A 193 -9.61 -3.13 27.23
N LYS A 194 -9.91 -2.57 28.41
CA LYS A 194 -11.01 -1.62 28.60
C LYS A 194 -10.49 -0.22 28.94
N ARG A 195 -9.65 -0.12 29.97
CA ARG A 195 -9.02 1.15 30.38
C ARG A 195 -7.79 0.89 31.23
N ALA A 196 -6.88 1.84 31.23
CA ALA A 196 -5.79 1.92 32.19
C ALA A 196 -5.71 3.32 32.78
N PHE A 197 -5.35 3.40 34.05
CA PHE A 197 -5.04 4.63 34.75
C PHE A 197 -3.66 4.48 35.39
N LEU A 198 -2.85 5.53 35.30
CA LEU A 198 -1.55 5.60 35.95
C LEU A 198 -1.45 6.93 36.66
N SER A 199 -1.14 6.88 37.95
CA SER A 199 -0.85 8.06 38.77
C SER A 199 0.55 7.93 39.32
N ASN A 200 1.37 8.95 39.14
CA ASN A 200 2.66 9.07 39.81
C ASN A 200 2.65 10.34 40.67
N PRO A 201 2.26 10.24 41.96
CA PRO A 201 2.10 11.39 42.83
C PRO A 201 3.43 12.05 43.25
N LEU A 202 4.59 11.54 42.81
CA LEU A 202 5.88 12.17 43.02
C LEU A 202 6.28 13.04 41.81
N THR A 203 5.53 14.11 41.58
CA THR A 203 6.16 15.34 41.05
C THR A 203 6.72 16.05 42.27
N VAL A 204 8.02 15.88 42.51
CA VAL A 204 8.76 16.61 43.54
C VAL A 204 8.41 18.08 43.40
N ALA A 205 7.80 18.66 44.44
CA ALA A 205 7.64 20.10 44.54
C ALA A 205 9.04 20.70 44.35
N VAL A 206 9.23 21.42 43.25
CA VAL A 206 10.44 22.22 43.06
C VAL A 206 10.38 23.27 44.15
N ASP A 207 11.22 23.09 45.17
CA ASP A 207 11.36 24.01 46.28
C ASP A 207 11.89 25.33 45.73
N TYR A 208 11.00 26.29 45.43
CA TYR A 208 11.35 27.67 45.17
C TYR A 208 11.71 28.33 46.51
N SER A 209 12.82 27.91 47.10
CA SER A 209 13.45 28.68 48.17
C SER A 209 14.06 29.94 47.55
N LEU A 210 13.34 31.04 47.73
CA LEU A 210 13.77 32.42 47.51
C LEU A 210 15.18 32.64 48.09
N ARG A 211 16.11 33.04 47.23
CA ARG A 211 17.31 33.81 47.61
C ARG A 211 17.18 35.20 47.02
#